data_AF-A0A942I3H2-F1
#
_entry.id   AF-A0A942I3H2-F1
#
_cell.length_a   1.000
_cell.length_b   1.000
_cell.length_c   1.000
_cell.angle_alpha   90.00
_cell.angle_beta   90.00
_cell.angle_gamma   90.00
#
_symmetry.space_group_name_H-M   'P 1'
#
loop_
_entity.id
_entity.type
_entity.pdbx_description
1 polymer ?
#
loop_
_entity_poly.entity_id
_entity_poly.type
_entity_poly.pdbx_seq_one_letter_code
_entity_poly.pdbx_strand_id
1 'polypeptide(L)'
;MVVVPDASLRDSTAFALEAEGYAVIAVPWLKSLEDLPGWATISGAVVDDKALGFYEGDWMAFPIPAIALMIDGFNPRARWPDHGAVILKPLLGRSLVEVVEDRISAITPTPLPSPT
;
A
#
# COMPACT_ATOMS: atom_id res chain seq x y z
N MET A 1 1.96 -5.13 2.45
CA MET A 1 3.31 -4.53 2.66
C MET A 1 3.17 -3.09 3.10
N VAL A 2 4.06 -2.61 3.95
CA VAL A 2 4.16 -1.22 4.40
C VAL A 2 5.59 -0.72 4.14
N VAL A 3 5.75 0.34 3.34
CA VAL A 3 7.05 0.96 3.03
C VAL A 3 7.03 2.40 3.53
N VAL A 4 7.56 2.63 4.73
CA VAL A 4 7.44 3.91 5.43
C VAL A 4 8.73 4.22 6.16
N PRO A 5 9.43 5.33 5.84
CA PRO A 5 10.71 5.65 6.46
C PRO A 5 10.59 5.96 7.96
N ASP A 6 9.58 6.74 8.31
CA ASP A 6 9.30 7.13 9.69
C ASP A 6 8.89 5.91 10.52
N ALA A 7 9.64 5.62 11.59
CA ALA A 7 9.43 4.41 12.38
C ALA A 7 8.08 4.39 13.09
N SER A 8 7.67 5.53 13.69
CA SER A 8 6.40 5.62 14.41
C SER A 8 5.20 5.45 13.48
N LEU A 9 5.24 6.07 12.30
CA LEU A 9 4.20 5.93 11.28
C LEU A 9 4.19 4.52 10.70
N ARG A 10 5.36 3.92 10.45
CA ARG A 10 5.48 2.54 9.98
C ARG A 10 4.83 1.57 10.95
N ASP A 11 5.17 1.66 12.23
CA ASP A 11 4.71 0.74 13.26
C ASP A 11 3.21 0.92 13.52
N SER A 12 2.71 2.16 13.53
CA SER A 12 1.26 2.42 13.65
C SER A 12 0.45 1.96 12.43
N THR A 13 0.99 2.12 11.22
CA THR A 13 0.38 1.62 9.97
C THR A 13 0.36 0.10 9.95
N ALA A 14 1.47 -0.54 10.31
CA ALA A 14 1.55 -2.00 10.39
C ALA A 14 0.56 -2.54 11.42
N PHE A 15 0.55 -1.97 12.63
CA PHE A 15 -0.37 -2.36 13.68
C PHE A 15 -1.83 -2.24 13.26
N ALA A 16 -2.22 -1.14 12.61
CA ALA A 16 -3.59 -0.94 12.15
C ALA A 16 -4.03 -2.02 11.14
N LEU A 17 -3.15 -2.43 10.23
CA LEU A 17 -3.46 -3.49 9.27
C LEU A 17 -3.46 -4.87 9.90
N GLU A 18 -2.53 -5.15 10.81
CA GLU A 18 -2.48 -6.42 11.55
C GLU A 18 -3.72 -6.62 12.43
N ALA A 19 -4.24 -5.54 13.03
CA ALA A 19 -5.47 -5.58 13.83
C ALA A 19 -6.70 -6.02 13.01
N GLU A 20 -6.69 -5.78 11.71
CA GLU A 20 -7.74 -6.19 10.76
C GLU A 20 -7.46 -7.57 10.13
N GLY A 21 -6.40 -8.25 10.59
CA GLY A 21 -6.08 -9.62 10.18
C GLY A 21 -5.16 -9.74 8.97
N TYR A 22 -4.55 -8.63 8.51
CA TYR A 22 -3.57 -8.68 7.44
C TYR A 22 -2.19 -9.16 7.93
N ALA A 23 -1.53 -10.01 7.15
CA ALA A 23 -0.11 -10.29 7.32
C ALA A 23 0.72 -9.13 6.76
N VAL A 24 1.51 -8.46 7.60
CA VAL A 24 2.25 -7.26 7.22
C VAL A 24 3.75 -7.52 7.16
N ILE A 25 4.36 -7.14 6.03
CA ILE A 25 5.80 -6.93 5.91
C ILE A 25 6.01 -5.42 5.92
N ALA A 26 6.71 -4.92 6.94
CA ALA A 26 6.99 -3.49 7.11
C ALA A 26 8.48 -3.21 6.95
N VAL A 27 8.84 -2.31 6.05
CA VAL A 27 10.22 -1.92 5.77
C VAL A 27 10.36 -0.39 5.69
N PRO A 28 11.52 0.18 6.04
CA PRO A 28 11.73 1.63 5.94
C PRO A 28 11.86 2.11 4.50
N TRP A 29 12.44 1.26 3.64
CA TRP A 29 12.80 1.59 2.26
C TRP A 29 12.68 0.34 1.41
N LEU A 30 12.52 0.53 0.11
CA LEU A 30 12.53 -0.53 -0.86
C LEU A 30 13.33 -0.09 -2.08
N LYS A 31 14.38 -0.83 -2.44
CA LYS A 31 15.15 -0.58 -3.67
C LYS A 31 14.53 -1.32 -4.85
N SER A 32 14.29 -2.62 -4.66
CA SER A 32 13.56 -3.49 -5.59
C SER A 32 12.52 -4.32 -4.84
N LEU A 33 11.41 -4.64 -5.50
CA LEU A 33 10.42 -5.60 -4.98
C LEU A 33 10.98 -7.00 -4.79
N GLU A 34 11.93 -7.38 -5.64
CA GLU A 34 12.58 -8.70 -5.60
C GLU A 34 13.41 -8.90 -4.32
N ASP A 35 13.80 -7.81 -3.66
CA ASP A 35 14.53 -7.85 -2.38
C ASP A 35 13.64 -8.35 -1.22
N LEU A 36 12.32 -8.41 -1.41
CA LEU A 36 11.39 -8.82 -0.37
C LEU A 36 11.08 -10.32 -0.45
N PRO A 37 11.25 -11.04 0.68
CA PRO A 37 10.78 -12.41 0.78
C PRO A 37 9.27 -12.50 0.52
N GLY A 38 8.87 -13.36 -0.40
CA GLY A 38 7.46 -13.60 -0.70
C GLY A 38 6.78 -12.46 -1.48
N TRP A 39 7.52 -11.60 -2.16
CA TRP A 39 6.95 -10.47 -2.93
C TRP A 39 5.85 -10.90 -3.91
N ALA A 40 5.97 -12.09 -4.50
CA ALA A 40 4.98 -12.67 -5.41
C ALA A 40 3.62 -12.98 -4.75
N THR A 41 3.55 -13.00 -3.42
CA THR A 41 2.32 -13.23 -2.64
C THR A 41 1.73 -11.96 -2.03
N ILE A 42 2.33 -10.79 -2.31
CA ILE A 42 1.85 -9.53 -1.74
C ILE A 42 0.61 -9.06 -2.49
N SER A 43 -0.54 -9.08 -1.81
CA SER A 43 -1.83 -8.60 -2.36
C SER A 43 -1.97 -7.07 -2.35
N GLY A 44 -1.18 -6.36 -1.55
CA GLY A 44 -1.27 -4.90 -1.41
C GLY A 44 -0.07 -4.25 -0.73
N ALA A 45 0.12 -2.96 -1.01
CA ALA A 45 1.20 -2.12 -0.52
C ALA A 45 0.68 -0.76 -0.04
N VAL A 46 1.10 -0.36 1.16
CA VAL A 46 1.01 1.02 1.63
C VAL A 46 2.41 1.61 1.53
N VAL A 47 2.56 2.73 0.84
CA VAL A 47 3.86 3.34 0.55
C VAL A 47 3.81 4.81 0.95
N ASP A 48 4.81 5.27 1.69
CA ASP A 48 5.00 6.70 1.96
C ASP A 48 5.69 7.37 0.78
N ASP A 49 5.25 8.58 0.43
CA ASP A 49 5.81 9.37 -0.66
C ASP A 49 7.32 9.60 -0.54
N LYS A 50 7.82 9.71 0.69
CA LYS A 50 9.26 9.88 0.95
C LYS A 50 10.05 8.60 0.65
N ALA A 51 9.43 7.42 0.70
CA ALA A 51 10.09 6.17 0.33
C ALA A 51 10.28 6.03 -1.18
N LEU A 52 9.42 6.65 -2.00
CA LEU A 52 9.50 6.55 -3.46
C LEU A 52 10.78 7.16 -4.04
N GLY A 53 11.38 8.14 -3.35
CA GLY A 53 12.63 8.75 -3.79
C GLY A 53 13.84 7.81 -3.84
N PHE A 54 13.72 6.62 -3.24
CA PHE A 54 14.80 5.62 -3.17
C PHE A 54 14.52 4.36 -4.01
N TYR A 55 13.37 4.29 -4.67
CA TYR A 55 13.01 3.16 -5.52
C TYR A 55 13.65 3.32 -6.90
N GLU A 56 14.41 2.32 -7.35
CA GLU A 56 15.15 2.40 -8.61
C GLU A 56 14.29 2.05 -9.84
N GLY A 57 13.11 1.45 -9.61
CA GLY A 57 12.15 1.09 -10.66
C GLY A 57 11.12 2.18 -10.96
N ASP A 58 10.29 1.94 -11.98
CA ASP A 58 9.09 2.75 -12.19
C ASP A 58 8.02 2.35 -11.18
N TRP A 59 7.85 3.16 -10.13
CA TRP A 59 6.82 2.93 -9.11
C TRP A 59 5.40 3.04 -9.68
N MET A 60 5.22 3.61 -10.88
CA MET A 60 3.93 3.61 -11.59
C MET A 60 3.61 2.24 -12.20
N ALA A 61 4.64 1.44 -12.50
CA ALA A 61 4.53 0.09 -13.03
C ALA A 61 4.59 -0.98 -11.92
N PHE A 62 4.40 -0.57 -10.67
CA PHE A 62 4.48 -1.48 -9.53
C PHE A 62 3.46 -2.61 -9.71
N PRO A 63 3.89 -3.88 -9.76
CA PRO A 63 3.02 -5.02 -10.06
C PRO A 63 2.06 -5.37 -8.91
N ILE A 64 2.03 -4.59 -7.83
CA ILE A 64 1.17 -4.83 -6.68
C ILE A 64 -0.18 -4.14 -6.93
N PRO A 65 -1.28 -4.90 -6.92
CA PRO A 65 -2.56 -4.41 -7.41
C PRO A 65 -3.31 -3.45 -6.46
N ALA A 66 -3.11 -3.52 -5.14
CA ALA A 66 -3.57 -2.51 -4.18
C ALA A 66 -2.40 -1.62 -3.75
N ILE A 67 -2.36 -0.36 -4.17
CA ILE A 67 -1.37 0.61 -3.70
C ILE A 67 -2.07 1.74 -2.97
N ALA A 68 -1.72 1.98 -1.71
CA ALA A 68 -2.11 3.17 -0.96
C ALA A 68 -0.89 4.06 -0.76
N LEU A 69 -0.85 5.21 -1.44
CA LEU A 69 0.25 6.16 -1.35
C LEU A 69 -0.05 7.24 -0.31
N MET A 70 0.77 7.36 0.73
CA MET A 70 0.62 8.35 1.78
C MET A 70 1.42 9.61 1.46
N ILE A 71 0.76 10.78 1.46
CA ILE A 71 1.37 12.06 1.09
C ILE A 71 1.16 13.13 2.17
N ASP A 72 2.15 13.99 2.40
CA ASP A 72 2.02 15.11 3.36
C ASP A 72 1.11 16.23 2.83
N GLY A 73 0.94 16.32 1.50
CA GLY A 73 0.11 17.34 0.87
C GLY A 73 -0.17 17.04 -0.59
N PHE A 74 -1.31 17.50 -1.11
CA PHE A 74 -1.71 17.25 -2.49
C PHE A 74 -0.89 18.11 -3.45
N ASN A 75 -0.09 17.46 -4.30
CA ASN A 75 0.57 18.11 -5.42
C ASN A 75 -0.18 17.76 -6.73
N PRO A 76 -0.90 18.71 -7.35
CA PRO A 76 -1.66 18.45 -8.58
C PRO A 76 -0.77 18.13 -9.79
N ARG A 77 0.55 18.33 -9.69
CA ARG A 77 1.53 18.01 -10.73
C ARG A 77 2.24 16.68 -10.51
N ALA A 78 2.02 16.03 -9.37
CA ALA A 78 2.58 14.71 -9.12
C ALA A 78 1.84 13.67 -9.97
N ARG A 79 2.61 12.72 -10.51
CA ARG A 79 2.04 11.53 -11.14
C ARG A 79 1.55 10.60 -10.03
N TRP A 80 0.37 10.00 -10.23
CA TRP A 80 -0.25 9.08 -9.29
C TRP A 80 -0.45 7.72 -9.97
N PRO A 81 -0.35 6.60 -9.25
CA PRO A 81 -0.46 5.29 -9.87
C PRO A 81 -1.88 5.10 -10.39
N ASP A 82 -2.03 4.68 -11.65
CA ASP A 82 -3.34 4.56 -12.33
C ASP A 82 -4.28 3.56 -11.63
N HIS A 83 -3.71 2.60 -10.90
CA HIS A 83 -4.43 1.54 -10.20
C HIS A 83 -4.40 1.64 -8.67
N GLY A 84 -3.84 2.73 -8.11
CA GLY A 84 -3.74 2.94 -6.66
C GLY A 84 -4.74 3.94 -6.10
N ALA A 85 -4.70 4.09 -4.77
CA ALA A 85 -5.35 5.14 -4.01
C ALA A 85 -4.29 6.05 -3.38
N VAL A 86 -4.63 7.34 -3.24
CA VAL A 86 -3.78 8.33 -2.59
C VAL A 86 -4.44 8.72 -1.27
N ILE A 87 -3.68 8.67 -0.19
CA ILE A 87 -4.12 8.99 1.17
C ILE A 87 -3.32 10.18 1.68
N LEU A 88 -4.00 11.22 2.15
CA LEU A 88 -3.39 12.40 2.74
C LEU A 88 -3.08 12.16 4.22
N LYS A 89 -1.87 12.51 4.65
CA LYS A 89 -1.46 12.63 6.05
C LYS A 89 -2.00 13.96 6.63
N PRO A 90 -2.34 14.04 7.93
CA PRO A 90 -2.33 12.95 8.90
C PRO A 90 -3.48 11.97 8.66
N LEU A 91 -3.18 10.67 8.82
CA LEU A 91 -4.19 9.62 8.70
C LEU A 91 -5.21 9.75 9.83
N LEU A 92 -6.47 10.00 9.49
CA LEU A 92 -7.58 9.92 10.45
C LEU A 92 -8.01 8.46 10.49
N GLY A 93 -7.86 7.80 11.66
CA GLY A 93 -7.70 6.35 11.82
C GLY A 93 -8.56 5.38 11.00
N ARG A 94 -9.74 5.76 10.50
CA ARG A 94 -10.57 4.91 9.63
C ARG A 94 -10.11 4.89 8.16
N SER A 95 -9.47 5.96 7.69
CA SER A 95 -9.25 6.19 6.26
C SER A 95 -8.20 5.28 5.62
N LEU A 96 -7.24 4.75 6.40
CA LEU A 96 -6.21 3.86 5.86
C LEU A 96 -6.77 2.46 5.59
N VAL A 97 -7.39 1.87 6.60
CA VAL A 97 -7.93 0.50 6.54
C VAL A 97 -9.02 0.42 5.49
N GLU A 98 -9.98 1.33 5.49
CA GLU A 98 -11.08 1.36 4.51
C GLU A 98 -10.54 1.43 3.07
N VAL A 99 -9.53 2.29 2.82
CA VAL A 99 -8.90 2.39 1.49
C VAL A 99 -8.16 1.11 1.11
N VAL A 100 -7.48 0.46 2.05
CA VAL A 100 -6.78 -0.80 1.79
C VAL A 100 -7.78 -1.94 1.51
N GLU A 101 -8.84 -2.04 2.31
CA GLU A 101 -9.92 -3.03 2.15
C GLU A 101 -10.63 -2.88 0.81
N ASP A 102 -11.03 -1.65 0.45
CA ASP A 102 -11.68 -1.35 -0.83
C ASP A 102 -10.81 -1.78 -2.00
N ARG A 103 -9.50 -1.52 -1.91
CA ARG A 103 -8.56 -1.89 -2.97
C ARG A 103 -8.36 -3.39 -3.02
N ILE A 104 -8.14 -4.07 -1.90
CA ILE A 104 -7.97 -5.53 -1.89
C ILE A 104 -9.22 -6.25 -2.42
N SER A 105 -10.41 -5.76 -2.06
CA SER A 105 -11.69 -6.30 -2.50
C SER A 105 -11.92 -6.10 -4.01
N ALA A 106 -11.45 -4.99 -4.58
CA ALA A 106 -11.57 -4.74 -6.02
C ALA A 106 -10.75 -5.70 -6.90
N ILE A 107 -9.73 -6.34 -6.35
CA ILE A 107 -8.82 -7.24 -7.09
C ILE A 107 -9.18 -8.71 -6.87
N THR A 108 -9.89 -9.01 -5.78
CA THR A 108 -10.35 -10.37 -5.48
C THR A 108 -11.70 -10.56 -6.17
N PRO A 109 -11.81 -11.36 -7.26
CA PRO A 109 -13.10 -11.59 -7.89
C PRO A 109 -14.04 -12.26 -6.89
N THR A 110 -15.21 -11.66 -6.68
CA THR A 110 -16.31 -12.25 -5.93
C THR A 110 -16.54 -13.68 -6.44
N PRO A 111 -16.54 -14.72 -5.60
CA PRO A 111 -16.82 -16.07 -6.06
C PRO A 111 -18.21 -16.08 -6.71
N LEU A 112 -18.28 -16.53 -7.97
CA LEU A 112 -19.52 -16.70 -8.70
C LEU A 112 -20.48 -17.58 -7.88
N PRO A 113 -21.77 -17.22 -7.74
CA PRO A 113 -22.74 -18.10 -7.10
C PRO A 113 -22.78 -19.42 -7.84
N SER A 114 -22.74 -20.53 -7.10
CA SER A 114 -22.80 -21.88 -7.67
C SER A 114 -24.10 -22.02 -8.48
N PRO A 115 -24.04 -22.58 -9.71
CA PRO A 115 -25.26 -22.84 -10.47
C PRO A 115 -26.09 -23.89 -9.74
N THR A 116 -27.34 -23.54 -9.44
CA THR A 116 -28.38 -24.43 -8.91
C THR A 116 -28.87 -25.41 -9.97
#